data_AF-A0AAP2Z6G2-F1
#
_entry.id   AF-A0AAP2Z6G2-F1
#
_cell.length_a   1.000
_cell.length_b   1.000
_cell.length_c   1.000
_cell.angle_alpha   90.00
_cell.angle_beta   90.00
_cell.angle_gamma   90.00
#
_symmetry.space_group_name_H-M   'P 1'
#
loop_
_entity.id
_entity.type
_entity.pdbx_description
1 polymer ?
#
loop_
_entity_poly.entity_id
_entity_poly.type
_entity_poly.pdbx_seq_one_letter_code
_entity_poly.pdbx_strand_id
1 'polypeptide(L)' 'MDYKDTVVASLAFLTGMFGAAVAGGIGLVAGLFVGAGFGATWAHKTDRRTRKKTTAPNQRREE' A
#
# COMPACT_ATOMS: atom_id res chain seq x y z
N MET A 1 9.37 -7.44 -7.86
CA MET A 1 8.81 -6.80 -6.66
C MET A 1 8.22 -5.48 -7.12
N ASP A 2 6.90 -5.32 -7.02
CA ASP A 2 6.22 -4.17 -7.58
C ASP A 2 6.56 -2.89 -6.81
N TYR A 3 6.59 -1.72 -7.45
CA TYR A 3 6.88 -0.43 -6.79
C TYR A 3 5.98 -0.20 -5.55
N LYS A 4 4.75 -0.73 -5.60
CA LYS A 4 3.79 -0.69 -4.50
C LYS A 4 4.29 -1.48 -3.28
N ASP A 5 4.88 -2.66 -3.48
CA ASP A 5 5.43 -3.46 -2.38
C ASP A 5 6.58 -2.73 -1.68
N THR A 6 7.46 -2.08 -2.46
CA THR A 6 8.57 -1.28 -1.91
C THR A 6 8.04 -0.12 -1.08
N VAL A 7 7.00 0.58 -1.54
CA VAL A 7 6.37 1.67 -0.78
C VAL A 7 5.73 1.15 0.51
N VAL A 8 5.02 0.03 0.45
CA VAL A 8 4.37 -0.57 1.63
C VAL A 8 5.42 -1.03 2.65
N ALA A 9 6.49 -1.69 2.21
CA ALA A 9 7.59 -2.10 3.07
C ALA A 9 8.29 -0.90 3.72
N SER A 10 8.56 0.15 2.95
CA SER A 10 9.18 1.38 3.47
C SER A 10 8.28 2.07 4.49
N LEU A 11 6.97 2.13 4.23
CA LEU A 11 6.00 2.75 5.13
C LEU A 11 5.88 1.96 6.43
N ALA A 12 5.80 0.63 6.35
CA ALA A 12 5.76 -0.27 7.50
C ALA A 12 7.05 -0.16 8.34
N PHE A 13 8.21 -0.06 7.69
CA PHE A 13 9.48 0.11 8.38
C PHE A 13 9.56 1.47 9.11
N LEU A 14 9.17 2.56 8.46
CA LEU A 14 9.18 3.90 9.05
C LEU A 14 8.20 4.03 10.21
N THR A 15 6.98 3.51 10.06
CA THR A 15 5.97 3.53 11.14
C THR A 15 6.33 2.58 12.28
N GLY A 16 6.95 1.44 11.99
CA GLY A 16 7.50 0.54 13.00
C GLY A 16 8.62 1.19 13.81
N MET A 17 9.59 1.84 13.15
CA MET A 17 10.67 2.58 13.83
C MET A 17 10.14 3.75 14.66
N PHE A 18 9.18 4.52 14.12
CA PHE A 18 8.57 5.62 14.84
C PHE A 18 7.78 5.14 16.07
N GLY A 19 6.99 4.08 15.91
CA GLY A 19 6.28 3.46 17.04
C GLY A 19 7.25 2.90 18.08
N ALA A 20 8.36 2.29 17.64
CA ALA A 20 9.41 1.80 18.53
C ALA A 20 10.04 2.92 19.37
N ALA A 21 10.24 4.10 18.77
CA ALA A 21 10.80 5.25 19.48
C ALA A 21 9.86 5.81 20.56
N VAL A 22 8.53 5.73 20.36
CA VAL A 22 7.54 6.30 21.29
C VAL A 22 7.14 5.33 22.40
N ALA A 23 6.97 4.04 22.09
CA ALA A 23 6.42 3.05 23.02
C ALA A 23 7.25 1.75 23.11
N GLY A 24 8.51 1.78 22.67
CA GLY A 24 9.41 0.63 22.73
C GLY A 24 8.91 -0.55 21.89
N GLY A 25 9.11 -1.78 22.39
CA GLY A 25 8.74 -3.00 21.65
C GLY A 25 7.26 -3.09 21.25
N ILE A 26 6.35 -2.60 22.09
CA ILE A 26 4.90 -2.61 21.80
C ILE A 26 4.57 -1.65 20.65
N GLY A 27 5.20 -0.46 20.66
CA GLY A 27 5.04 0.52 19.60
C GLY A 27 5.61 0.06 18.26
N LEU A 28 6.66 -0.76 18.27
CA LEU A 28 7.22 -1.37 17.05
C LEU A 28 6.20 -2.29 16.38
N VAL A 29 5.60 -3.20 17.16
CA VAL A 29 4.60 -4.15 16.67
C VAL A 29 3.34 -3.43 16.20
N ALA A 30 2.80 -2.51 17.01
CA ALA A 30 1.63 -1.71 16.64
C ALA A 30 1.89 -0.84 15.39
N GLY A 31 3.08 -0.21 15.30
CA GLY A 31 3.50 0.58 14.15
C GLY A 31 3.58 -0.23 12.86
N LEU A 32 4.12 -1.45 12.91
CA LEU A 32 4.16 -2.38 11.77
C LEU A 32 2.75 -2.75 11.30
N PHE A 33 1.84 -3.09 12.20
CA PHE A 33 0.45 -3.45 11.84
C PHE A 33 -0.30 -2.26 11.23
N VAL A 34 -0.12 -1.05 11.77
CA VAL A 34 -0.73 0.17 11.23
C VAL A 34 -0.15 0.50 9.85
N GLY A 35 1.18 0.46 9.68
CA GLY A 35 1.85 0.71 8.41
C GLY A 35 1.47 -0.30 7.33
N ALA A 36 1.43 -1.58 7.67
CA ALA A 36 1.01 -2.65 6.76
C ALA A 36 -0.48 -2.53 6.38
N GLY A 37 -1.36 -2.23 7.34
CA GLY A 37 -2.79 -2.04 7.10
C GLY A 37 -3.07 -0.82 6.21
N PHE A 38 -2.36 0.28 6.43
CA PHE A 38 -2.49 1.49 5.61
C PHE A 38 -1.94 1.24 4.19
N GLY A 39 -0.81 0.53 4.08
CA GLY A 39 -0.23 0.13 2.81
C GLY A 39 -1.14 -0.80 1.99
N ALA A 40 -1.74 -1.81 2.62
CA ALA A 40 -2.69 -2.72 1.98
C ALA A 40 -3.96 -1.98 1.52
N THR A 41 -4.48 -1.06 2.34
CA THR A 41 -5.64 -0.22 1.99
C THR A 41 -5.33 0.70 0.81
N TRP A 42 -4.14 1.30 0.80
CA TRP A 42 -3.68 2.14 -0.30
C TRP A 42 -3.46 1.33 -1.58
N ALA A 43 -2.85 0.16 -1.50
CA ALA A 43 -2.69 -0.76 -2.63
C ALA A 43 -4.06 -1.16 -3.21
N HIS A 44 -5.03 -1.53 -2.37
CA HIS A 44 -6.38 -1.89 -2.80
C HIS A 44 -7.14 -0.70 -3.45
N LYS A 45 -6.98 0.51 -2.91
CA LYS A 45 -7.58 1.73 -3.48
C LYS A 45 -6.95 2.12 -4.81
N THR A 46 -5.64 1.89 -4.95
CA THR A 46 -4.90 2.18 -6.19
C THR A 46 -5.26 1.18 -7.28
N ASP A 47 -5.41 -0.10 -6.93
CA ASP A 47 -5.83 -1.14 -7.87
C ASP A 47 -7.23 -0.89 -8.45
N ARG A 48 -8.18 -0.40 -7.63
CA ARG A 48 -9.49 0.05 -8.11
C ARG A 48 -9.42 1.24 -9.08
N ARG A 49 -8.40 2.10 -8.99
CA ARG A 49 -8.22 3.20 -9.96
C ARG A 49 -7.64 2.70 -11.28
N THR A 50 -6.75 1.72 -11.24
CA THR A 50 -6.16 1.14 -12.46
C THR A 50 -7.15 0.25 -13.20
N ARG A 51 -7.98 -0.53 -12.49
CA ARG A 51 -9.10 -1.28 -13.10
C ARG A 51 -10.10 -0.38 -13.83
N LYS A 52 -10.34 0.84 -13.36
CA LYS A 52 -11.21 1.81 -14.07
C LYS A 52 -10.59 2.39 -15.34
N LYS A 53 -9.27 2.36 -15.49
CA LYS A 53 -8.60 2.78 -16.73
C LYS A 53 -8.55 1.68 -17.78
N THR A 54 -8.56 0.40 -17.39
CA THR A 54 -8.57 -0.73 -18.33
C THR A 54 -9.97 -1.04 -18.88
N THR A 55 -11.03 -0.57 -18.24
CA THR A 55 -12.39 -0.52 -18.83
C THR A 55 -12.64 0.77 -19.60
N ALA A 56 -11.65 1.25 -20.37
CA ALA A 56 -11.96 1.91 -21.62
C ALA A 56 -12.05 0.79 -22.66
N PRO A 57 -13.24 0.21 -22.92
CA PRO A 57 -13.40 -0.64 -24.07
C PRO A 57 -13.11 0.20 -25.32
N ASN A 58 -11.92 0.02 -25.87
CA ASN A 58 -11.66 0.22 -27.29
C ASN A 58 -12.46 -0.87 -28.05
N GLN A 59 -13.78 -0.82 -27.92
CA GLN A 59 -14.71 -1.63 -28.68
C GLN A 59 -14.92 -0.91 -30.02
N ARG A 60 -14.49 -1.57 -31.10
CA ARG A 60 -14.87 -1.32 -32.49
C ARG A 60 -14.23 -0.13 -33.20
N ARG A 61 -12.92 -0.20 -33.40
CA ARG A 61 -12.36 0.01 -34.74
C ARG A 61 -11.64 -1.29 -35.10
N GLU A 62 -11.84 -1.74 -36.34
CA GLU A 62 -11.40 -3.02 -36.91
C GLU A 62 -12.41 -4.16 -36.62
N GLU A 63 -13.25 -4.64 -37.53
CA GLU A 63 -13.58 -4.34 -38.94
C GLU A 63 -15.06 -4.68 -39.17
#